data_AF-A0ABD5W0J3-F1
#
_entry.id   AF-A0ABD5W0J3-F1
#
_cell.length_a   1.000
_cell.length_b   1.000
_cell.length_c   1.000
_cell.angle_alpha   90.00
_cell.angle_beta   90.00
_cell.angle_gamma   90.00
#
_symmetry.space_group_name_H-M   'P 1'
#
loop_
_entity.id
_entity.type
_entity.pdbx_description
1 polymer ?
#
loop_
_entity_poly.entity_id
_entity_poly.type
_entity_poly.pdbx_seq_one_letter_code
_entity_poly.pdbx_strand_id
1 'polypeptide(L)'
;MFFDETYSHAWNSLTTDDDITDFDGINAAYDPPTPIREQAADVLDAALTILGDTVSSLPYARVDYVHRDGALLLMELELIEPFLGLNRGPKAAECAADALLSYYDTVSTAWSRP
;
A
#
# COMPACT_ATOMS: atom_id res chain seq x y z
N MET A 1 1.46 2.46 1.71
CA MET A 1 0.28 2.60 0.84
C MET A 1 0.69 2.92 -0.57
N PHE A 2 0.05 2.24 -1.52
CA PHE A 2 0.17 2.47 -2.95
C PHE A 2 -1.21 2.74 -3.53
N PHE A 3 -1.29 3.69 -4.46
CA PHE A 3 -2.46 3.94 -5.32
C PHE A 3 -1.97 3.87 -6.76
N ASP A 4 -2.65 3.11 -7.60
CA ASP A 4 -2.26 2.95 -9.02
C ASP A 4 -0.75 2.70 -9.16
N GLU A 5 -0.26 1.65 -8.49
CA GLU A 5 1.15 1.23 -8.45
C GLU A 5 2.13 2.24 -7.80
N THR A 6 1.67 3.43 -7.42
CA THR A 6 2.53 4.54 -6.98
C THR A 6 2.49 4.69 -5.47
N TYR A 7 3.67 4.82 -4.85
CA TYR A 7 3.77 5.12 -3.42
C TYR A 7 3.05 6.43 -3.08
N SER A 8 2.20 6.37 -2.06
CA SER A 8 1.46 7.55 -1.58
C SER A 8 1.95 8.01 -0.21
N HIS A 9 1.88 7.14 0.78
CA HIS A 9 2.19 7.47 2.16
C HIS A 9 2.43 6.22 3.02
N ALA A 10 2.95 6.43 4.22
CA ALA A 10 3.16 5.43 5.24
C ALA A 10 2.94 6.02 6.64
N TRP A 11 2.82 5.13 7.62
CA TRP A 11 2.77 5.43 9.04
C TRP A 11 3.42 4.28 9.79
N ASN A 12 3.71 4.50 11.06
CA ASN A 12 4.20 3.47 11.95
C ASN A 12 3.18 3.21 13.08
N SER A 13 3.09 1.97 13.51
CA SER A 13 2.37 1.59 14.72
C SER A 13 3.42 1.30 15.77
N LEU A 14 3.72 2.30 16.60
CA LEU A 14 4.73 2.17 17.65
C LEU A 14 4.16 1.31 18.77
N THR A 15 4.79 0.15 18.98
CA THR A 15 4.46 -0.74 20.08
C THR A 15 4.92 -0.13 21.41
N THR A 16 4.34 -0.59 22.52
CA THR A 16 4.91 -0.31 23.83
C THR A 16 6.23 -1.07 24.01
N ASP A 17 7.09 -0.64 24.95
CA ASP A 17 8.42 -1.21 25.17
C ASP A 17 8.39 -2.72 25.52
N ASP A 18 7.29 -3.21 26.12
CA ASP A 18 7.17 -4.58 26.65
C ASP A 18 6.09 -5.43 25.95
N ASP A 19 5.29 -4.87 25.05
CA ASP A 19 4.22 -5.59 24.35
C ASP A 19 4.11 -5.18 22.89
N ILE A 20 4.49 -6.10 21.98
CA ILE A 20 4.42 -5.91 20.53
C ILE A 20 2.99 -5.94 19.97
N THR A 21 2.00 -6.24 20.81
CA THR A 21 0.57 -6.26 20.47
C THR A 21 -0.19 -5.04 21.00
N ASP A 22 0.45 -4.25 21.87
CA ASP A 22 -0.08 -2.99 22.41
C ASP A 22 0.66 -1.78 21.80
N PHE A 23 -0.06 -0.71 21.52
CA PHE A 23 0.44 0.39 20.69
C PHE A 23 0.19 1.76 21.34
N ASP A 24 1.26 2.46 21.73
CA ASP A 24 1.20 3.81 22.32
C ASP A 24 1.31 4.94 21.26
N GLY A 25 1.47 4.55 19.99
CA GLY A 25 1.59 5.46 18.86
C GLY A 25 0.98 4.85 17.60
N ILE A 26 -0.28 4.40 17.69
CA ILE A 26 -1.02 3.90 16.52
C ILE A 26 -1.04 5.04 15.50
N ASN A 27 -0.35 4.84 14.38
CA ASN A 27 -0.29 5.75 13.25
C ASN A 27 0.62 6.98 13.40
N ALA A 28 1.75 6.83 14.08
CA ALA A 28 2.81 7.83 14.05
C ALA A 28 3.25 8.13 12.61
N ALA A 29 3.43 9.41 12.28
CA ALA A 29 3.90 9.81 10.96
C ALA A 29 5.26 9.20 10.67
N TYR A 30 5.42 8.66 9.45
CA TYR A 30 6.63 7.97 9.06
C TYR A 30 6.86 8.09 7.56
N ASP A 31 8.09 8.38 7.16
CA ASP A 31 8.51 8.41 5.76
C ASP A 31 9.62 7.37 5.54
N PRO A 32 9.34 6.24 4.88
CA PRO A 32 10.34 5.21 4.62
C PRO A 32 11.46 5.74 3.74
N PRO A 33 12.72 5.30 3.93
CA PRO A 33 13.79 5.62 2.99
C PRO A 33 13.52 4.98 1.62
N THR A 34 14.07 5.57 0.55
CA THR A 34 13.85 5.10 -0.84
C THR A 34 14.05 3.59 -1.04
N PRO A 35 15.12 2.95 -0.52
CA PRO A 35 15.32 1.51 -0.70
C PRO A 35 14.21 0.63 -0.09
N ILE A 36 13.50 1.13 0.92
CA ILE A 36 12.38 0.42 1.54
C ILE A 36 11.11 0.60 0.71
N ARG A 37 10.91 1.76 0.07
CA ARG A 37 9.81 1.97 -0.88
C ARG A 37 9.97 1.10 -2.13
N GLU A 38 11.20 0.97 -2.62
CA GLU A 38 11.55 0.08 -3.74
C GLU A 38 11.27 -1.38 -3.39
N GLN A 39 11.74 -1.87 -2.23
CA GLN A 39 11.43 -3.23 -1.77
C GLN A 39 9.93 -3.47 -1.56
N ALA A 40 9.17 -2.46 -1.14
CA ALA A 40 7.71 -2.56 -1.03
C ALA A 40 7.03 -2.67 -2.41
N ALA A 41 7.56 -2.01 -3.45
CA ALA A 41 7.10 -2.20 -4.82
C ALA A 41 7.46 -3.60 -5.33
N ASP A 42 8.67 -4.11 -5.04
CA ASP A 42 9.08 -5.47 -5.41
C ASP A 42 8.14 -6.54 -4.80
N VAL A 43 7.64 -6.32 -3.58
CA VAL A 43 6.62 -7.18 -2.95
C VAL A 43 5.33 -7.21 -3.77
N LEU A 44 4.86 -6.05 -4.25
CA LEU A 44 3.65 -5.97 -5.06
C LEU A 44 3.84 -6.73 -6.37
N ASP A 45 4.94 -6.48 -7.08
CA ASP A 45 5.28 -7.15 -8.34
C ASP A 45 5.33 -8.68 -8.17
N ALA A 46 5.95 -9.15 -7.08
CA ALA A 46 6.00 -10.56 -6.76
C ALA A 46 4.61 -11.16 -6.50
N ALA A 47 3.77 -10.48 -5.73
CA ALA A 47 2.42 -10.94 -5.43
C ALA A 47 1.55 -11.04 -6.67
N LEU A 48 1.63 -10.06 -7.57
CA LEU A 48 0.85 -10.04 -8.81
C LEU A 48 1.32 -11.08 -9.81
N THR A 49 2.63 -11.31 -9.87
CA THR A 49 3.20 -12.44 -10.61
C THR A 49 2.63 -13.78 -10.12
N ILE A 50 2.49 -13.96 -8.80
CA ILE A 50 1.91 -15.18 -8.20
C ILE A 50 0.42 -15.31 -8.53
N LEU A 51 -0.32 -14.20 -8.50
CA LEU A 51 -1.76 -14.16 -8.79
C LEU A 51 -2.08 -14.31 -10.28
N GLY A 52 -1.09 -14.15 -11.16
CA GLY A 52 -1.29 -14.12 -12.61
C GLY A 52 -2.04 -12.87 -13.08
N ASP A 53 -1.89 -11.77 -12.34
CA ASP A 53 -2.53 -10.48 -12.59
C ASP A 53 -1.46 -9.38 -12.74
N THR A 54 -1.85 -8.17 -13.11
CA THR A 54 -0.94 -7.02 -13.26
C THR A 54 -1.26 -5.93 -12.23
N VAL A 55 -0.26 -5.14 -11.80
CA VAL A 55 -0.44 -4.13 -10.73
C VAL A 55 -1.56 -3.12 -11.06
N SER A 56 -1.75 -2.84 -12.35
CA SER A 56 -2.82 -2.01 -12.90
C SER A 56 -4.24 -2.54 -12.64
N SER A 57 -4.39 -3.76 -12.12
CA SER A 57 -5.69 -4.34 -11.72
C SER A 57 -6.11 -3.95 -10.30
N LEU A 58 -5.22 -3.33 -9.53
CA LEU A 58 -5.46 -2.98 -8.14
C LEU A 58 -5.53 -1.46 -7.97
N PRO A 59 -6.69 -0.88 -7.57
CA PRO A 59 -6.78 0.55 -7.32
C PRO A 59 -5.91 1.00 -6.14
N TYR A 60 -5.58 0.09 -5.22
CA TYR A 60 -4.72 0.34 -4.08
C TYR A 60 -4.07 -0.94 -3.55
N ALA A 61 -2.98 -0.77 -2.79
CA ALA A 61 -2.40 -1.84 -1.97
C ALA A 61 -1.72 -1.27 -0.71
N ARG A 62 -1.77 -2.03 0.39
CA ARG A 62 -1.01 -1.76 1.61
C ARG A 62 0.04 -2.84 1.82
N VAL A 63 1.27 -2.40 2.06
CA VAL A 63 2.40 -3.27 2.41
C VAL A 63 2.79 -2.94 3.85
N ASP A 64 2.51 -3.87 4.76
CA ASP A 64 2.89 -3.76 6.16
C ASP A 64 4.13 -4.61 6.43
N TYR A 65 5.09 -4.03 7.14
CA TYR A 65 6.42 -4.60 7.24
C TYR A 65 7.17 -4.20 8.50
N VAL A 66 8.22 -4.96 8.82
CA VAL A 66 9.26 -4.57 9.77
C VAL A 66 10.52 -4.17 9.00
N HIS A 67 11.10 -3.02 9.34
CA HIS A 67 12.43 -2.64 8.84
C HIS A 67 13.50 -3.24 9.75
N ARG A 68 14.31 -4.17 9.23
CA ARG A 68 15.39 -4.81 9.98
C ARG A 68 16.64 -4.96 9.12
N ASP A 69 17.79 -4.57 9.68
CA ASP A 69 19.09 -4.70 9.02
C ASP A 69 19.16 -4.11 7.60
N GLY A 70 18.43 -3.00 7.37
CA GLY A 70 18.35 -2.32 6.07
C GLY A 70 17.37 -2.94 5.07
N ALA A 71 16.67 -4.01 5.45
CA ALA A 71 15.73 -4.74 4.61
C ALA A 71 14.29 -4.60 5.10
N LEU A 72 13.37 -4.68 4.14
CA LEU A 72 11.94 -4.85 4.38
C LEU A 72 11.65 -6.33 4.66
N LEU A 73 11.07 -6.62 5.82
CA LEU A 73 10.50 -7.94 6.13
C LEU A 73 8.99 -7.84 6.05
N LEU A 74 8.39 -8.48 5.06
CA LEU A 74 6.95 -8.46 4.82
C LEU A 74 6.20 -9.08 6.01
N MET A 75 5.23 -8.35 6.55
CA MET A 75 4.30 -8.86 7.56
C MET A 75 2.95 -9.19 6.94
N GLU A 76 2.36 -8.22 6.24
CA GLU A 76 1.05 -8.34 5.63
C GLU A 76 1.03 -7.60 4.29
N LEU A 77 0.27 -8.16 3.34
CA LEU A 77 -0.04 -7.53 2.07
C LEU A 77 -1.55 -7.49 1.92
N GLU A 78 -2.11 -6.29 1.94
CA GLU A 78 -3.55 -6.10 1.88
C GLU A 78 -3.95 -5.45 0.56
N LEU A 79 -4.74 -6.20 -0.22
CA LEU A 79 -5.18 -5.82 -1.56
C LEU A 79 -6.69 -5.49 -1.61
N ILE A 80 -7.43 -5.72 -0.51
CA ILE A 80 -8.90 -5.60 -0.44
C ILE A 80 -9.41 -4.96 0.86
N GLU A 81 -8.57 -4.20 1.58
CA GLU A 81 -8.89 -3.69 2.92
C GLU A 81 -9.36 -2.21 2.94
N PRO A 82 -10.19 -1.79 3.93
CA PRO A 82 -10.82 -0.47 3.91
C PRO A 82 -10.03 0.66 4.62
N PHE A 83 -8.99 0.38 5.43
CA PHE A 83 -8.33 1.42 6.22
C PHE A 83 -7.10 2.02 5.52
N LEU A 84 -7.38 2.79 4.47
CA LEU A 84 -6.38 3.35 3.54
C LEU A 84 -5.58 4.55 4.07
N GLY A 85 -5.83 5.02 5.29
CA GLY A 85 -5.07 6.14 5.88
C GLY A 85 -5.16 7.48 5.14
N LEU A 86 -6.24 7.75 4.39
CA LEU A 86 -6.37 8.91 3.48
C LEU A 86 -6.13 10.29 4.10
N ASN A 87 -6.21 10.41 5.43
CA ASN A 87 -5.93 11.64 6.16
C ASN A 87 -4.43 11.86 6.48
N ARG A 88 -3.54 10.96 6.06
CA ARG A 88 -2.12 10.90 6.50
C ARG A 88 -1.14 11.45 5.50
N GLY A 89 -1.50 11.47 4.23
CA GLY A 89 -0.68 12.02 3.16
C GLY A 89 -1.30 13.31 2.62
N PRO A 90 -0.50 14.31 2.25
CA PRO A 90 -1.01 15.40 1.43
C PRO A 90 -1.56 14.81 0.12
N LYS A 91 -2.80 15.16 -0.22
CA LYS A 91 -3.52 14.67 -1.40
C LYS A 91 -3.87 13.17 -1.42
N ALA A 92 -3.74 12.45 -0.31
CA ALA A 92 -3.96 10.99 -0.32
C ALA A 92 -5.41 10.62 -0.72
N ALA A 93 -6.40 11.43 -0.34
CA ALA A 93 -7.79 11.24 -0.75
C ALA A 93 -7.98 11.47 -2.25
N GLU A 94 -7.34 12.48 -2.82
CA GLU A 94 -7.37 12.79 -4.25
C GLU A 94 -6.68 11.70 -5.07
N CYS A 95 -5.51 11.22 -4.65
CA CYS A 95 -4.84 10.09 -5.30
C CYS A 95 -5.70 8.83 -5.30
N ALA A 96 -6.39 8.54 -4.19
CA ALA A 96 -7.31 7.41 -4.12
C ALA A 96 -8.50 7.57 -5.08
N ALA A 97 -9.07 8.77 -5.17
CA ALA A 97 -10.16 9.06 -6.10
C ALA A 97 -9.70 8.92 -7.56
N ASP A 98 -8.53 9.46 -7.91
CA ASP A 98 -7.96 9.36 -9.25
C ASP A 98 -7.68 7.91 -9.65
N ALA A 99 -7.13 7.10 -8.73
CA ALA A 99 -6.88 5.68 -8.96
C ALA A 99 -8.18 4.88 -9.21
N LEU A 100 -9.24 5.17 -8.43
CA LEU A 100 -10.54 4.53 -8.62
C LEU A 100 -11.19 4.90 -9.96
N LEU A 101 -11.09 6.15 -10.38
CA LEU A 101 -11.60 6.60 -11.68
C LEU A 101 -10.82 5.95 -12.83
N SER A 102 -9.48 5.95 -12.76
CA SER A 102 -8.61 5.28 -13.74
C SER A 102 -8.92 3.79 -13.86
N TYR A 103 -9.08 3.11 -12.73
CA TYR A 103 -9.46 1.70 -12.69
C TYR A 103 -10.84 1.47 -13.32
N TYR A 104 -11.84 2.31 -12.99
CA TYR A 104 -13.18 2.22 -13.58
C TYR A 104 -13.15 2.41 -15.10
N ASP A 105 -12.40 3.37 -15.63
CA ASP A 105 -12.28 3.58 -17.08
C ASP A 105 -11.62 2.38 -17.78
N THR A 106 -10.61 1.79 -17.13
CA THR A 106 -9.90 0.60 -17.62
C THR A 106 -10.83 -0.62 -17.67
N VAL A 107 -11.60 -0.86 -16.61
CA VAL A 107 -12.47 -2.06 -16.49
C VAL A 107 -13.78 -1.89 -17.26
N SER A 108 -14.36 -0.69 -17.30
CA SER A 108 -15.58 -0.42 -18.08
C SER A 108 -15.36 -0.61 -19.58
N THR A 109 -14.16 -0.29 -20.08
CA THR A 109 -13.76 -0.58 -21.47
C THR A 109 -13.67 -2.09 -21.74
N ALA A 110 -13.25 -2.89 -20.75
CA ALA A 110 -13.19 -4.35 -20.86
C ALA A 110 -14.57 -5.02 -20.84
N TRP A 111 -15.52 -4.50 -20.06
CA TRP A 111 -16.90 -5.01 -19.96
C TRP A 111 -17.82 -4.57 -21.11
N SER A 112 -17.38 -3.62 -21.93
CA SER A 112 -18.14 -3.09 -23.08
C SER A 112 -17.89 -3.83 -24.39
N ARG A 113 -17.06 -4.89 -24.39
CA ARG A 113 -16.80 -5.71 -25.59
C ARG A 113 -17.82 -6.86 -25.66
N PRO A 114 -18.61 -6.98 -26.74
CA PRO A 114 -19.58 -8.05 -26.93
C PRO A 114 -18.92 -9.42 -27.10
#